data_AF-A0A512A8X4-F1
#
_entry.id   AF-A0A512A8X4-F1
#
_cell.length_a   1.000
_cell.length_b   1.000
_cell.length_c   1.000
_cell.angle_alpha   90.00
_cell.angle_beta   90.00
_cell.angle_gamma   90.00
#
_symmetry.space_group_name_H-M   'P 1'
#
loop_
_entity.id
_entity.type
_entity.pdbx_description
1 polymer ?
#
loop_
_entity_poly.entity_id
_entity_poly.type
_entity_poly.pdbx_seq_one_letter_code
_entity_poly.pdbx_strand_id
1 'polypeptide(L)'
;MYMTIDWEDFLDPYIQAVGELKIKLRGIRKQYRKQQRHSPIEFVTGRVKHIESIKEKMELRGITEENLAQEMQDIAGLRVMVQFVDDVDEVLEVLRNRTDMRIVQERDYIKNKKASGYRSYHAIVEYQVDTINGNKVILAEIQIRTLSMNFWATIEHSLNYKYKGEFPEEIKKRLEITANLAYQLDEEMGAIRDAIQEAQALFDPLHRKLNDGVGNSDDTDEEYR
;
A
#
# COMPACT_ATOMS: atom_id res chain seq x y z
N MET A 1 8.35 6.14 -37.51
CA MET A 1 7.29 5.17 -37.21
C MET A 1 7.23 5.12 -35.70
N TYR A 2 6.25 5.78 -35.08
CA TYR A 2 6.10 5.70 -33.62
C TYR A 2 5.68 4.27 -33.30
N MET A 3 6.56 3.49 -32.69
CA MET A 3 6.20 2.20 -32.12
C MET A 3 5.33 2.50 -30.90
N THR A 4 4.05 2.21 -31.00
CA THR A 4 3.14 2.21 -29.87
C THR A 4 3.62 1.16 -28.86
N ILE A 5 3.77 1.55 -27.60
CA ILE A 5 4.04 0.62 -26.50
C ILE A 5 3.05 -0.56 -26.51
N ASP A 6 3.58 -1.78 -26.41
CA ASP A 6 2.79 -2.97 -26.10
C ASP A 6 2.56 -3.00 -24.58
N TRP A 7 1.33 -2.72 -24.17
CA TRP A 7 0.97 -2.59 -22.77
C TRP A 7 0.98 -3.92 -22.02
N GLU A 8 0.70 -5.03 -22.69
CA GLU A 8 0.69 -6.35 -22.05
C GLU A 8 2.12 -6.74 -21.69
N ASP A 9 3.01 -6.74 -22.69
CA ASP A 9 4.43 -7.01 -22.51
C ASP A 9 5.11 -6.04 -21.52
N PHE A 10 4.72 -4.76 -21.53
CA PHE A 10 5.28 -3.76 -20.62
C PHE A 10 4.85 -3.98 -19.16
N LEU A 11 3.59 -4.37 -18.92
CA LEU A 11 3.03 -4.50 -17.58
C LEU A 11 3.31 -5.84 -16.92
N ASP A 12 3.65 -6.87 -17.69
CA ASP A 12 3.94 -8.22 -17.20
C ASP A 12 4.92 -8.27 -16.00
N PRO A 13 6.09 -7.60 -16.04
CA PRO A 13 7.00 -7.56 -14.91
C PRO A 13 6.38 -6.94 -13.64
N TYR A 14 5.47 -5.98 -13.79
CA TYR A 14 4.78 -5.35 -12.66
C TYR A 14 3.68 -6.25 -12.09
N ILE A 15 2.97 -7.01 -12.94
CA ILE A 15 1.98 -8.00 -12.49
C ILE A 15 2.67 -9.06 -11.63
N GLN A 16 3.79 -9.59 -12.12
CA GLN A 16 4.60 -10.55 -11.38
C GLN A 16 5.13 -9.96 -10.06
N ALA A 17 5.70 -8.75 -10.09
CA ALA A 17 6.21 -8.07 -8.90
C ALA A 17 5.14 -7.90 -7.80
N VAL A 18 3.93 -7.49 -8.18
CA VAL A 18 2.82 -7.32 -7.23
C VAL A 18 2.47 -8.66 -6.57
N GLY A 19 2.39 -9.75 -7.34
CA GLY A 19 2.12 -11.09 -6.81
C GLY A 19 3.18 -11.55 -5.81
N GLU A 20 4.46 -11.41 -6.17
CA GLU A 20 5.58 -11.80 -5.30
C GLU A 20 5.63 -10.97 -4.02
N LEU A 21 5.52 -9.64 -4.14
CA LEU A 21 5.56 -8.73 -3.00
C LEU A 21 4.36 -8.95 -2.07
N LYS A 22 3.14 -9.22 -2.59
CA LYS A 22 1.98 -9.60 -1.76
C LYS A 22 2.30 -10.82 -0.90
N ILE A 23 2.84 -11.89 -1.50
CA ILE A 23 3.18 -13.13 -0.79
C ILE A 23 4.24 -12.86 0.27
N LYS A 24 5.30 -12.13 -0.08
CA LYS A 24 6.43 -11.81 0.81
C LYS A 24 5.96 -10.98 2.02
N LEU A 25 5.18 -9.93 1.80
CA LEU A 25 4.68 -9.07 2.87
C LEU A 25 3.64 -9.78 3.76
N ARG A 26 2.72 -10.58 3.18
CA ARG A 26 1.82 -11.46 3.96
C ARG A 26 2.62 -12.47 4.81
N GLY A 27 3.77 -12.91 4.31
CA GLY A 27 4.71 -13.77 5.02
C GLY A 27 5.22 -13.17 6.33
N ILE A 28 5.41 -11.85 6.40
CA ILE A 28 5.83 -11.14 7.63
C ILE A 28 4.79 -11.37 8.73
N ARG A 29 3.50 -11.10 8.45
CA ARG A 29 2.40 -11.35 9.39
C ARG A 29 2.39 -12.78 9.92
N LYS A 30 2.60 -13.77 9.04
CA LYS A 30 2.67 -15.18 9.42
C LYS A 30 3.86 -15.48 10.35
N GLN A 31 5.01 -14.85 10.12
CA GLN A 31 6.19 -15.03 10.96
C GLN A 31 6.00 -14.47 12.38
N TYR A 32 5.40 -13.29 12.52
CA TYR A 32 5.06 -12.71 13.83
C TYR A 32 4.09 -13.61 14.60
N ARG A 33 3.01 -14.05 13.97
CA ARG A 33 2.04 -14.98 14.57
C ARG A 33 2.66 -16.30 14.99
N LYS A 34 3.56 -16.87 14.16
CA LYS A 34 4.27 -18.11 14.51
C LYS A 34 5.15 -17.96 15.77
N GLN A 35 5.64 -16.76 16.03
CA GLN A 35 6.41 -16.42 17.23
C GLN A 35 5.53 -16.01 18.42
N GLN A 36 4.19 -16.09 18.30
CA GLN A 36 3.24 -15.61 19.31
C GLN A 36 3.44 -14.12 19.65
N ARG A 37 3.82 -13.33 18.64
CA ARG A 37 4.00 -11.88 18.76
C ARG A 37 2.88 -11.16 18.00
N HIS A 38 2.48 -10.01 18.52
CA HIS A 38 1.64 -9.08 17.78
C HIS A 38 2.30 -8.76 16.43
N SER A 39 1.53 -8.85 15.35
CA SER A 39 2.01 -8.54 14.01
C SER A 39 1.66 -7.09 13.68
N PRO A 40 2.65 -6.24 13.30
CA PRO A 40 2.35 -4.87 12.90
C PRO A 40 1.54 -4.81 11.59
N ILE A 41 1.53 -5.90 10.80
CA ILE A 41 0.73 -6.01 9.57
C ILE A 41 -0.58 -6.75 9.85
N GLU A 42 -1.69 -6.09 9.54
CA GLU A 42 -3.02 -6.68 9.53
C GLU A 42 -3.35 -7.38 8.22
N PHE A 43 -3.18 -6.73 7.08
CA PHE A 43 -3.33 -7.39 5.77
C PHE A 43 -2.63 -6.61 4.67
N VAL A 44 -2.47 -7.27 3.53
CA VAL A 44 -1.77 -6.71 2.37
C VAL A 44 -2.63 -6.87 1.13
N THR A 45 -2.82 -5.76 0.42
CA THR A 45 -3.41 -5.73 -0.92
C THR A 45 -2.41 -5.17 -1.91
N GLY A 46 -2.64 -5.40 -3.20
CA GLY A 46 -1.76 -4.87 -4.23
C GLY A 46 -2.41 -4.97 -5.61
N ARG A 47 -2.02 -4.07 -6.51
CA ARG A 47 -2.53 -4.03 -7.88
C ARG A 47 -1.51 -3.39 -8.81
N VAL A 48 -1.64 -3.70 -10.09
CA VAL A 48 -1.03 -2.92 -11.16
C VAL A 48 -1.96 -1.77 -11.54
N LYS A 49 -1.40 -0.59 -11.78
CA LYS A 49 -2.15 0.60 -12.19
C LYS A 49 -2.81 0.36 -13.56
N HIS A 50 -4.07 0.77 -13.72
CA HIS A 50 -4.76 0.67 -15.00
C HIS A 50 -4.09 1.56 -16.06
N ILE A 51 -4.08 1.08 -17.31
CA ILE A 51 -3.45 1.77 -18.46
C ILE A 51 -3.98 3.20 -18.61
N GLU A 52 -5.28 3.43 -18.44
CA GLU A 52 -5.87 4.77 -18.52
C GLU A 52 -5.26 5.71 -17.47
N SER A 53 -5.16 5.27 -16.21
CA SER A 53 -4.53 6.05 -15.15
C SER A 53 -3.02 6.21 -15.31
N ILE A 54 -2.34 5.29 -16.03
CA ILE A 54 -0.94 5.46 -16.42
C ILE A 54 -0.84 6.60 -17.44
N LYS A 55 -1.63 6.55 -18.51
CA LYS A 55 -1.65 7.58 -19.57
C LYS A 55 -1.99 8.97 -19.03
N GLU A 56 -3.03 9.09 -18.21
CA GLU A 56 -3.37 10.35 -17.55
C GLU A 56 -2.19 10.91 -16.75
N LYS A 57 -1.48 10.04 -16.02
CA LYS A 57 -0.33 10.43 -15.21
C LYS A 57 0.90 10.76 -16.05
N MET A 58 1.05 10.13 -17.22
CA MET A 58 2.07 10.47 -18.20
C MET A 58 1.86 11.89 -18.73
N GLU A 59 0.64 12.21 -19.17
CA GLU A 59 0.28 13.54 -19.67
C GLU A 59 0.49 14.61 -18.60
N LEU A 60 0.01 14.37 -17.37
CA LEU A 60 0.12 15.32 -16.26
C LEU A 60 1.57 15.61 -15.83
N ARG A 61 2.48 14.66 -16.02
CA ARG A 61 3.88 14.75 -15.56
C ARG A 61 4.89 14.93 -16.69
N GLY A 62 4.45 14.90 -17.95
CA GLY A 62 5.34 14.92 -19.11
C GLY A 62 6.22 13.68 -19.23
N ILE A 63 5.74 12.52 -18.76
CA ILE A 63 6.47 11.23 -18.88
C ILE A 63 6.18 10.66 -20.27
N THR A 64 7.24 10.29 -21.00
CA THR A 64 7.16 9.64 -22.30
C THR A 64 7.15 8.11 -22.15
N GLU A 65 6.92 7.38 -23.24
CA GLU A 65 6.94 5.91 -23.19
C GLU A 65 8.36 5.39 -22.86
N GLU A 66 9.41 6.10 -23.28
CA GLU A 66 10.80 5.69 -23.08
C GLU A 66 11.28 5.80 -21.62
N ASN A 67 10.82 6.81 -20.87
CA ASN A 67 11.20 7.00 -19.47
C ASN A 67 10.14 6.48 -18.47
N LEU A 68 9.03 5.92 -18.95
CA LEU A 68 7.89 5.48 -18.12
C LEU A 68 8.32 4.56 -16.96
N ALA A 69 9.11 3.54 -17.25
CA ALA A 69 9.58 2.58 -16.24
C ALA A 69 10.54 3.19 -15.20
N GLN A 70 11.22 4.28 -15.55
CA GLN A 70 12.20 4.95 -14.67
C GLN A 70 11.54 6.04 -13.82
N GLU A 71 10.51 6.71 -14.33
CA GLU A 71 9.90 7.88 -13.68
C GLU A 71 8.58 7.58 -12.97
N MET A 72 7.82 6.58 -13.41
CA MET A 72 6.54 6.26 -12.78
C MET A 72 6.69 5.23 -11.66
N GLN A 73 6.61 5.74 -10.43
CA GLN A 73 6.92 4.98 -9.21
C GLN A 73 5.79 4.05 -8.73
N ASP A 74 4.56 4.25 -9.22
CA ASP A 74 3.33 3.60 -8.71
C ASP A 74 2.62 2.76 -9.78
N ILE A 75 3.36 2.20 -10.74
CA ILE A 75 2.80 1.21 -11.67
C ILE A 75 2.46 -0.08 -10.90
N ALA A 76 3.42 -0.60 -10.13
CA ALA A 76 3.16 -1.62 -9.11
C ALA A 76 2.86 -0.94 -7.78
N GLY A 77 1.64 -1.12 -7.26
CA GLY A 77 1.21 -0.52 -5.99
C GLY A 77 0.82 -1.59 -4.98
N LEU A 78 1.40 -1.53 -3.78
CA LEU A 78 1.02 -2.34 -2.63
C LEU A 78 0.48 -1.47 -1.51
N ARG A 79 -0.44 -2.03 -0.73
CA ARG A 79 -0.92 -1.43 0.51
C ARG A 79 -0.73 -2.41 1.65
N VAL A 80 -0.05 -1.95 2.68
CA VAL A 80 0.13 -2.65 3.95
C VAL A 80 -0.75 -1.96 4.98
N MET A 81 -1.79 -2.66 5.40
CA MET A 81 -2.68 -2.16 6.45
C MET A 81 -2.12 -2.58 7.81
N VAL A 82 -2.00 -1.61 8.70
CA VAL A 82 -1.51 -1.77 10.07
C VAL A 82 -2.60 -1.40 11.07
N GLN A 83 -2.49 -1.84 12.32
CA GLN A 83 -3.51 -1.56 13.32
C GLN A 83 -3.33 -0.15 13.90
N PHE A 84 -2.10 0.22 14.24
CA PHE A 84 -1.76 1.47 14.89
C PHE A 84 -0.80 2.33 14.05
N VAL A 85 -0.73 3.61 14.36
CA VAL A 85 0.23 4.53 13.71
C VAL A 85 1.68 4.10 14.00
N ASP A 86 1.96 3.66 15.23
CA ASP A 86 3.30 3.21 15.62
C ASP A 86 3.78 1.97 14.84
N ASP A 87 2.86 1.09 14.43
CA ASP A 87 3.17 -0.10 13.65
C ASP A 87 3.75 0.24 12.27
N VAL A 88 3.55 1.48 11.79
CA VAL A 88 4.16 1.96 10.54
C VAL A 88 5.68 1.92 10.64
N ASP A 89 6.25 2.40 11.75
CA ASP A 89 7.70 2.42 11.94
C ASP A 89 8.26 0.99 12.06
N GLU A 90 7.54 0.07 12.69
CA GLU A 90 7.91 -1.35 12.76
C GLU A 90 7.94 -2.01 11.36
N VAL A 91 6.93 -1.74 10.52
CA VAL A 91 6.91 -2.23 9.14
C VAL A 91 8.08 -1.64 8.35
N LEU A 92 8.38 -0.35 8.51
CA LEU A 92 9.49 0.31 7.82
C LEU A 92 10.84 -0.29 8.21
N GLU A 93 11.05 -0.61 9.49
CA GLU A 93 12.26 -1.30 9.93
C GLU A 93 12.40 -2.66 9.25
N VAL A 94 11.32 -3.46 9.19
CA VAL A 94 11.32 -4.74 8.48
C VAL A 94 11.66 -4.55 7.00
N LEU A 95 11.08 -3.55 6.33
CA LEU A 95 11.35 -3.26 4.92
C LEU A 95 12.80 -2.82 4.67
N ARG A 96 13.36 -1.96 5.53
CA ARG A 96 14.75 -1.47 5.43
C ARG A 96 15.79 -2.59 5.62
N ASN A 97 15.45 -3.62 6.38
CA ASN A 97 16.32 -4.78 6.62
C ASN A 97 16.22 -5.88 5.54
N ARG A 98 15.37 -5.70 4.52
CA ARG A 98 15.25 -6.66 3.42
C ARG A 98 16.42 -6.54 2.45
N THR A 99 16.81 -7.67 1.85
CA THR A 99 17.88 -7.74 0.84
C THR A 99 17.36 -8.00 -0.57
N ASP A 100 16.07 -8.28 -0.73
CA ASP A 100 15.42 -8.58 -2.01
C ASP A 100 14.75 -7.34 -2.65
N MET A 101 14.87 -6.18 -2.01
CA MET A 101 14.42 -4.89 -2.53
C MET A 101 15.25 -3.77 -1.89
N ARG A 102 15.26 -2.60 -2.52
CA ARG A 102 15.93 -1.41 -1.99
C ARG A 102 14.97 -0.25 -1.90
N ILE A 103 14.80 0.34 -0.73
CA ILE A 103 14.04 1.59 -0.58
C ILE A 103 14.85 2.72 -1.24
N VAL A 104 14.25 3.38 -2.22
CA VAL A 104 14.86 4.50 -2.96
C VAL A 104 14.27 5.86 -2.60
N GLN A 105 13.06 5.88 -2.05
CA GLN A 105 12.42 7.11 -1.58
C GLN A 105 11.41 6.82 -0.49
N GLU A 106 11.35 7.69 0.52
CA GLU A 106 10.35 7.65 1.58
C GLU A 106 9.60 8.99 1.64
N ARG A 107 8.28 8.95 1.83
CA ARG A 107 7.43 10.15 2.01
C ARG A 107 6.48 9.93 3.18
N ASP A 108 6.69 10.70 4.24
CA ASP A 108 5.89 10.63 5.46
C ASP A 108 4.77 11.68 5.44
N TYR A 109 3.58 11.28 4.99
CA TYR A 109 2.36 12.10 5.08
C TYR A 109 1.59 11.87 6.39
N ILE A 110 2.11 11.09 7.33
CA ILE A 110 1.53 10.95 8.66
C ILE A 110 1.95 12.18 9.46
N LYS A 111 3.26 12.44 9.54
CA LYS A 111 3.84 13.63 10.18
C LYS A 111 3.58 14.89 9.34
N ASN A 112 3.71 14.79 8.02
CA ASN A 112 3.53 15.93 7.09
C ASN A 112 2.26 15.75 6.24
N LYS A 113 1.09 15.79 6.89
CA LYS A 113 -0.19 15.60 6.18
C LYS A 113 -0.40 16.65 5.08
N LYS A 114 -1.08 16.25 4.00
CA LYS A 114 -1.46 17.21 2.95
C LYS A 114 -2.55 18.15 3.46
N ALA A 115 -2.70 19.30 2.80
CA ALA A 115 -3.77 20.26 3.08
C ALA A 115 -5.18 19.63 2.99
N SER A 116 -5.37 18.58 2.18
CA SER A 116 -6.64 17.85 2.11
C SER A 116 -6.98 17.03 3.35
N GLY A 117 -6.03 16.83 4.27
CA GLY A 117 -6.16 15.91 5.41
C GLY A 117 -5.60 14.51 5.15
N TYR A 118 -5.10 14.25 3.94
CA TYR A 118 -4.51 12.96 3.56
C TYR A 118 -3.33 12.55 4.43
N ARG A 119 -3.35 11.30 4.89
CA ARG A 119 -2.27 10.63 5.61
C ARG A 119 -1.98 9.23 5.10
N SER A 120 -0.70 8.90 5.04
CA SER A 120 -0.15 7.61 4.63
C SER A 120 1.38 7.70 4.77
N TYR A 121 2.05 6.56 4.90
CA TYR A 121 3.48 6.50 4.62
C TYR A 121 3.72 5.87 3.25
N HIS A 122 4.56 6.46 2.40
CA HIS A 122 4.91 5.89 1.10
C HIS A 122 6.39 5.52 1.07
N ALA A 123 6.69 4.27 0.75
CA ALA A 123 8.03 3.79 0.45
C ALA A 123 8.08 3.35 -1.02
N ILE A 124 8.94 3.99 -1.81
CA ILE A 124 9.24 3.55 -3.18
C ILE A 124 10.42 2.60 -3.10
N VAL A 125 10.25 1.41 -3.67
CA VAL A 125 11.27 0.36 -3.71
C VAL A 125 11.68 0.04 -5.14
N GLU A 126 12.97 -0.20 -5.34
CA GLU A 126 13.45 -0.96 -6.48
C GLU A 126 13.33 -2.45 -6.18
N TYR A 127 12.75 -3.19 -7.11
CA TYR A 127 12.51 -4.62 -7.00
C TYR A 127 12.99 -5.34 -8.27
N GLN A 128 13.69 -6.47 -8.08
CA GLN A 128 14.16 -7.30 -9.18
C GLN A 128 13.18 -8.43 -9.45
N VAL A 129 12.79 -8.57 -10.71
CA VAL A 129 11.89 -9.60 -11.21
C VAL A 129 12.61 -10.42 -12.27
N ASP A 130 12.72 -11.73 -12.05
CA ASP A 130 13.24 -12.65 -13.05
C ASP A 130 12.12 -13.05 -14.01
N THR A 131 12.29 -12.71 -15.28
CA THR A 131 11.35 -13.05 -16.36
C THR A 131 11.98 -14.07 -17.30
N ILE A 132 11.18 -14.67 -18.19
CA ILE A 132 11.69 -15.56 -19.26
C ILE A 132 12.66 -14.86 -20.22
N ASN A 133 12.62 -13.53 -20.27
CA ASN A 133 13.46 -12.68 -21.12
C ASN A 133 14.63 -12.05 -20.35
N GLY A 134 14.91 -12.54 -19.13
CA GLY A 134 15.96 -12.06 -18.25
C GLY A 134 15.45 -11.20 -17.08
N ASN A 135 16.39 -10.70 -16.29
CA ASN A 135 16.09 -9.91 -15.11
C ASN A 135 15.63 -8.49 -15.47
N LYS A 136 14.61 -8.00 -14.77
CA LYS A 136 14.08 -6.64 -14.88
C LYS A 136 14.07 -5.98 -13.50
N VAL A 137 14.54 -4.74 -13.45
CA VAL A 137 14.39 -3.88 -12.27
C VAL A 137 13.18 -2.98 -12.48
N ILE A 138 12.25 -2.98 -11.53
CA ILE A 138 11.04 -2.15 -11.56
C ILE A 138 10.93 -1.32 -10.28
N LEU A 139 10.14 -0.25 -10.36
CA LEU A 139 9.74 0.53 -9.19
C LEU A 139 8.37 0.05 -8.68
N ALA A 140 8.25 -0.10 -7.36
CA ALA A 140 7.00 -0.39 -6.69
C ALA A 140 6.76 0.63 -5.57
N GLU A 141 5.52 1.08 -5.42
CA GLU A 141 5.10 1.93 -4.30
C GLU A 141 4.43 1.06 -3.23
N ILE A 142 4.98 1.04 -2.03
CA ILE A 142 4.39 0.43 -0.84
C ILE A 142 3.80 1.55 0.02
N GLN A 143 2.48 1.56 0.15
CA GLN A 143 1.76 2.47 1.02
C GLN A 143 1.45 1.77 2.34
N ILE A 144 1.85 2.35 3.46
CA ILE A 144 1.56 1.83 4.80
C ILE A 144 0.52 2.74 5.45
N ARG A 145 -0.58 2.16 5.93
CA ARG A 145 -1.74 2.90 6.44
C ARG A 145 -2.44 2.17 7.57
N THR A 146 -2.99 2.93 8.52
CA THR A 146 -4.04 2.41 9.40
C THR A 146 -5.31 2.13 8.61
N LEU A 147 -6.24 1.38 9.21
CA LEU A 147 -7.58 1.21 8.65
C LEU A 147 -8.31 2.55 8.44
N SER A 148 -8.20 3.48 9.40
CA SER A 148 -8.83 4.80 9.35
C SER A 148 -8.26 5.65 8.20
N MET A 149 -6.93 5.67 8.04
CA MET A 149 -6.26 6.34 6.92
C MET A 149 -6.70 5.76 5.58
N ASN A 150 -6.75 4.43 5.47
CA ASN A 150 -7.13 3.76 4.23
C ASN A 150 -8.59 4.04 3.84
N PHE A 151 -9.51 4.00 4.81
CA PHE A 151 -10.92 4.30 4.59
C PHE A 151 -11.09 5.73 4.04
N TRP A 152 -10.52 6.72 4.73
CA TRP A 152 -10.63 8.11 4.32
C TRP A 152 -10.01 8.35 2.93
N ALA A 153 -8.79 7.86 2.70
CA ALA A 153 -8.07 8.07 1.45
C ALA A 153 -8.73 7.39 0.24
N THR A 154 -9.41 6.26 0.45
CA THR A 154 -10.14 5.58 -0.63
C THR A 154 -11.36 6.41 -1.05
N ILE A 155 -12.11 6.96 -0.09
CA ILE A 155 -13.26 7.84 -0.37
C ILE A 155 -12.81 9.13 -1.06
N GLU A 156 -11.76 9.78 -0.53
CA GLU A 156 -11.22 11.01 -1.11
C GLU A 156 -10.76 10.77 -2.55
N HIS A 157 -10.07 9.66 -2.82
CA HIS A 157 -9.61 9.33 -4.17
C HIS A 157 -10.77 9.15 -5.16
N SER A 158 -11.82 8.42 -4.79
CA SER A 158 -13.00 8.23 -5.63
C SER A 158 -13.73 9.55 -5.91
N LEU A 159 -13.83 10.42 -4.91
CA LEU A 159 -14.39 11.76 -5.10
C LEU A 159 -13.48 12.62 -5.99
N ASN A 160 -12.17 12.57 -5.78
CA ASN A 160 -11.20 13.34 -6.56
C ASN A 160 -11.24 12.94 -8.04
N TYR A 161 -11.43 11.65 -8.33
CA TYR A 161 -11.62 11.17 -9.70
C TYR A 161 -12.87 11.76 -10.35
N LYS A 162 -14.01 11.75 -9.64
CA LYS A 162 -15.28 12.31 -10.13
C LYS A 162 -15.23 13.83 -10.33
N TYR A 163 -14.66 14.56 -9.37
CA TYR A 163 -14.66 16.02 -9.34
C TYR A 163 -13.39 16.65 -9.92
N LYS A 164 -12.42 15.85 -10.37
CA LYS A 164 -11.11 16.28 -10.90
C LYS A 164 -10.36 17.27 -9.98
N GLY A 165 -10.52 17.10 -8.67
CA GLY A 165 -9.94 17.99 -7.64
C GLY A 165 -10.75 19.25 -7.32
N GLU A 166 -11.82 19.54 -8.07
CA GLU A 166 -12.71 20.69 -7.85
C GLU A 166 -13.93 20.29 -7.03
N PHE A 167 -13.72 20.11 -5.72
CA PHE A 167 -14.79 19.70 -4.82
C PHE A 167 -15.80 20.83 -4.55
N PRO A 168 -17.11 20.54 -4.54
CA PRO A 168 -18.10 21.41 -3.92
C PRO A 168 -17.72 21.72 -2.46
N GLU A 169 -17.95 22.95 -2.02
CA GLU A 169 -17.51 23.41 -0.70
C GLU A 169 -18.04 22.54 0.46
N GLU A 170 -19.28 22.05 0.34
CA GLU A 170 -19.84 21.13 1.33
C GLU A 170 -19.06 19.80 1.40
N ILE A 171 -18.69 19.23 0.24
CA ILE A 171 -17.92 17.98 0.18
C ILE A 171 -16.52 18.19 0.75
N LYS A 172 -15.87 19.31 0.39
CA LYS A 172 -14.55 19.67 0.91
C LYS A 172 -14.55 19.78 2.43
N LYS A 173 -15.54 20.49 3.00
CA LYS A 173 -15.70 20.62 4.45
C LYS A 173 -15.96 19.26 5.13
N ARG A 174 -16.78 18.40 4.52
CA ARG A 174 -17.02 17.04 5.04
C ARG A 174 -15.76 16.18 5.02
N LEU A 175 -14.97 16.23 3.95
CA LEU A 175 -13.69 15.53 3.84
C LEU A 175 -12.69 15.99 4.90
N GLU A 176 -12.61 17.29 5.15
CA GLU A 176 -11.74 17.83 6.20
C GLU A 176 -12.16 17.38 7.61
N ILE A 177 -13.46 17.44 7.91
CA ILE A 177 -14.00 16.95 9.19
C ILE A 177 -13.69 15.46 9.37
N THR A 178 -13.98 14.64 8.36
CA THR A 178 -13.75 13.19 8.46
C THR A 178 -12.26 12.83 8.53
N ALA A 179 -11.37 13.63 7.92
CA ALA A 179 -9.92 13.44 8.06
C ALA A 179 -9.48 13.64 9.51
N ASN A 180 -10.02 14.66 10.19
CA ASN A 180 -9.72 14.93 11.58
C ASN A 180 -10.36 13.91 12.53
N LEU A 181 -11.55 13.39 12.22
CA LEU A 181 -12.16 12.30 12.99
C LEU A 181 -11.38 10.99 12.84
N ALA A 182 -10.96 10.63 11.62
CA ALA A 182 -10.11 9.47 11.38
C ALA A 182 -8.78 9.58 12.13
N TYR A 183 -8.23 10.80 12.22
CA TYR A 183 -7.06 11.05 13.07
C TYR A 183 -7.32 10.75 14.54
N GLN A 184 -8.36 11.35 15.10
CA GLN A 184 -8.67 11.24 16.51
C GLN A 184 -8.94 9.79 16.89
N LEU A 185 -9.60 9.03 16.01
CA LEU A 185 -9.78 7.60 16.21
C LEU A 185 -8.43 6.86 16.34
N ASP A 186 -7.49 7.13 15.43
CA ASP A 186 -6.16 6.51 15.48
C ASP A 186 -5.38 6.92 16.75
N GLU A 187 -5.47 8.17 17.19
CA GLU A 187 -4.80 8.66 18.41
C GLU A 187 -5.41 8.04 19.68
N GLU A 188 -6.73 8.01 19.80
CA GLU A 188 -7.42 7.46 20.98
C GLU A 188 -7.20 5.96 21.10
N MET A 189 -7.21 5.22 19.98
CA MET A 189 -6.88 3.80 19.97
C MET A 189 -5.39 3.55 20.23
N GLY A 190 -4.52 4.43 19.75
CA GLY A 190 -3.09 4.40 20.04
C GLY A 190 -2.78 4.59 21.53
N ALA A 191 -3.52 5.47 22.23
CA ALA A 191 -3.35 5.72 23.66
C ALA A 191 -3.62 4.49 24.54
N ILE A 192 -4.38 3.51 24.04
CA ILE A 192 -4.68 2.24 24.71
C ILE A 192 -4.05 1.02 24.00
N ARG A 193 -3.06 1.25 23.12
CA ARG A 193 -2.39 0.21 22.31
C ARG A 193 -1.84 -0.92 23.17
N ASP A 194 -1.11 -0.63 24.23
CA ASP A 194 -0.49 -1.64 25.10
C ASP A 194 -1.56 -2.55 25.74
N ALA A 195 -2.65 -1.97 26.24
CA ALA A 195 -3.76 -2.72 26.80
C ALA A 195 -4.46 -3.61 25.74
N ILE A 196 -4.57 -3.12 24.50
CA ILE A 196 -5.11 -3.92 23.38
C ILE A 196 -4.16 -5.07 23.04
N GLN A 197 -2.85 -4.82 22.96
CA GLN A 197 -1.85 -5.85 22.63
C GLN A 197 -1.78 -6.93 23.71
N GLU A 198 -1.83 -6.55 24.99
CA GLU A 198 -1.94 -7.48 26.12
C GLU A 198 -3.19 -8.36 26.00
N ALA A 199 -4.34 -7.76 25.73
CA ALA A 199 -5.58 -8.50 25.54
C ALA A 199 -5.50 -9.44 24.33
N GLN A 200 -4.99 -8.97 23.18
CA GLN A 200 -4.82 -9.78 21.98
C GLN A 200 -3.89 -10.97 22.23
N ALA A 201 -2.82 -10.81 22.99
CA ALA A 201 -1.92 -11.90 23.35
C ALA A 201 -2.61 -12.99 24.20
N LEU A 202 -3.64 -12.65 24.97
CA LEU A 202 -4.46 -13.61 25.72
C LEU A 202 -5.47 -14.35 24.83
N PHE A 203 -5.95 -13.71 23.75
CA PHE A 203 -7.00 -14.25 22.87
C PHE A 203 -6.49 -14.89 21.58
N ASP A 204 -5.24 -14.63 21.13
CA ASP A 204 -4.69 -15.23 19.92
C ASP A 204 -4.66 -16.76 20.13
N PRO A 205 -5.56 -17.52 19.49
CA PRO A 205 -5.95 -18.81 20.03
C PRO A 205 -4.78 -19.78 19.93
N LEU A 206 -4.49 -20.41 21.06
CA LEU A 206 -3.69 -21.63 21.29
C LEU A 206 -4.02 -22.83 20.36
N HIS A 207 -4.78 -22.64 19.27
CA HIS A 207 -5.42 -23.70 18.50
C HIS A 207 -5.55 -23.50 16.98
N ARG A 208 -4.74 -22.67 16.30
CA ARG A 208 -4.51 -22.89 14.86
C ARG A 208 -3.42 -23.94 14.65
N LYS A 209 -3.82 -25.22 14.75
CA LYS A 209 -3.04 -26.33 14.19
C LYS A 209 -2.79 -26.04 12.71
N LEU A 210 -1.55 -25.75 12.33
CA LEU A 210 -0.83 -26.14 11.10
C LEU A 210 -1.68 -26.57 9.87
N ASN A 211 -2.71 -25.81 9.51
CA ASN A 211 -3.51 -26.00 8.31
C ASN A 211 -3.51 -24.72 7.44
N ASP A 212 -2.39 -24.00 7.45
CA ASP A 212 -2.19 -22.79 6.64
C ASP A 212 -1.64 -23.18 5.26
N GLY A 213 -2.30 -24.13 4.59
CA GLY A 213 -2.15 -24.29 3.14
C GLY A 213 -2.67 -23.03 2.49
N VAL A 214 -1.77 -22.17 1.99
CA VAL A 214 -1.98 -21.00 1.12
C VAL A 214 -3.40 -20.40 1.17
N GLY A 215 -3.88 -20.12 2.37
CA GLY A 215 -5.20 -19.52 2.57
C GLY A 215 -5.12 -18.06 2.19
N ASN A 216 -5.29 -17.77 0.90
CA ASN A 216 -5.50 -16.44 0.33
C ASN A 216 -6.91 -15.92 0.69
N SER A 217 -7.32 -16.01 1.96
CA SER A 217 -8.62 -15.48 2.39
C SER A 217 -8.71 -13.95 2.25
N ASP A 218 -7.58 -13.29 2.01
CA ASP A 218 -7.46 -11.86 1.77
C ASP A 218 -7.47 -11.50 0.26
N ASP A 219 -7.67 -12.48 -0.64
CA ASP A 219 -7.90 -12.21 -2.07
C ASP A 219 -9.38 -11.87 -2.30
N THR A 220 -9.83 -10.73 -1.76
CA THR A 220 -11.06 -10.06 -2.23
C THR A 220 -10.71 -9.03 -3.32
N ASP A 221 -9.76 -9.37 -4.18
CA ASP A 221 -9.28 -8.48 -5.25
C ASP A 221 -10.29 -8.36 -6.43
N GLU A 222 -11.46 -9.02 -6.35
CA GLU A 222 -12.41 -9.09 -7.48
C GLU A 222 -13.58 -8.07 -7.46
N GLU A 223 -13.76 -7.23 -6.45
CA GLU A 223 -14.94 -6.33 -6.39
C GLU A 223 -14.64 -4.84 -6.20
N TYR A 224 -13.67 -4.32 -6.95
CA TYR A 224 -13.64 -2.88 -7.27
C TYR A 224 -13.36 -2.71 -8.77
N ARG A 225 -14.34 -3.08 -9.59
CA ARG A 225 -14.48 -2.62 -10.98
C ARG A 225 -15.07 -1.21 -10.99
#